data_AF-A0A1G4MBE2-F1
#
_entry.id   AF-A0A1G4MBE2-F1
#
_cell.length_a   1.000
_cell.length_b   1.000
_cell.length_c   1.000
_cell.angle_alpha   90.00
_cell.angle_beta   90.00
_cell.angle_gamma   90.00
#
_symmetry.space_group_name_H-M   'P 1'
#
loop_
_entity.id
_entity.type
_entity.pdbx_description
1 polymer ?
#
loop_
_entity_poly.entity_id
_entity_poly.type
_entity_poly.pdbx_seq_one_letter_code
_entity_poly.pdbx_strand_id
1 'polypeptide(L)'
;MGGQVQPIHYDPDSVKQLSKEILVASGIGALKGAVVGITTALLLRRFSTTYRNVRTQVRVFYHCSWISMGAVFYADKQLLKFQSNYYENELKRRSRILDEAADRGIFLEEDSAVTSTTS
;
A
#
# COMPACT_ATOMS: atom_id res chain seq x y z
N MET A 1 7.44 -37.11 7.96
CA MET A 1 6.51 -36.76 6.86
C MET A 1 6.46 -35.25 6.78
N GLY A 2 7.09 -34.68 5.76
CA GLY A 2 7.27 -33.23 5.63
C GLY A 2 5.93 -32.54 5.37
N GLY A 3 5.47 -31.77 6.34
CA GLY A 3 4.51 -30.70 6.08
C GLY A 3 5.28 -29.59 5.37
N GLN A 4 5.10 -29.48 4.05
CA GLN A 4 5.47 -28.26 3.34
C GLN A 4 4.64 -27.13 3.93
N VAL A 5 5.21 -26.42 4.91
CA VAL A 5 4.71 -25.12 5.34
C VAL A 5 4.97 -24.20 4.16
N GLN A 6 3.99 -24.11 3.25
CA GLN A 6 4.08 -23.15 2.16
C GLN A 6 4.17 -21.77 2.83
N PRO A 7 5.24 -20.98 2.56
CA PRO A 7 5.26 -19.61 3.02
C PRO A 7 3.98 -18.95 2.52
N ILE A 8 3.26 -18.24 3.39
CA ILE A 8 1.99 -17.56 3.10
C ILE A 8 2.17 -16.77 1.80
N HIS A 9 1.81 -17.42 0.71
CA HIS A 9 1.92 -16.87 -0.62
C HIS A 9 0.66 -16.06 -0.75
N TYR A 10 0.81 -14.73 -0.82
CA TYR A 10 -0.28 -13.77 -0.93
C TYR A 10 -1.42 -14.34 -1.76
N ASP A 11 -2.55 -14.60 -1.11
CA ASP A 11 -3.72 -15.17 -1.75
C ASP A 11 -4.01 -14.36 -3.03
N PRO A 12 -4.02 -14.96 -4.23
CA PRO A 12 -4.09 -14.21 -5.49
C PRO A 12 -5.30 -13.27 -5.55
N ASP A 13 -6.37 -13.58 -4.83
CA ASP A 13 -7.55 -12.72 -4.72
C ASP A 13 -7.29 -11.46 -3.88
N SER A 14 -6.48 -11.58 -2.81
CA SER A 14 -6.03 -10.41 -2.02
C SER A 14 -5.13 -9.47 -2.84
N VAL A 15 -4.30 -10.02 -3.73
CA VAL A 15 -3.42 -9.24 -4.63
C VAL A 15 -4.23 -8.52 -5.71
N LYS A 16 -5.27 -9.15 -6.25
CA LYS A 16 -6.20 -8.51 -7.20
C LYS A 16 -6.96 -7.37 -6.54
N GLN A 17 -7.40 -7.55 -5.30
CA GLN A 17 -8.07 -6.48 -4.56
C GLN A 17 -7.11 -5.32 -4.26
N LEU A 18 -5.90 -5.63 -3.79
CA LEU A 18 -4.86 -4.63 -3.52
C LEU A 18 -4.50 -3.82 -4.77
N SER A 19 -4.27 -4.48 -5.91
CA SER A 19 -3.92 -3.78 -7.16
C SER A 19 -5.05 -2.86 -7.64
N LYS A 20 -6.32 -3.27 -7.49
CA LYS A 20 -7.47 -2.42 -7.80
C LYS A 20 -7.55 -1.20 -6.87
N GLU A 21 -7.37 -1.40 -5.57
CA GLU A 21 -7.38 -0.32 -4.59
C GLU A 21 -6.22 0.67 -4.78
N ILE A 22 -5.01 0.17 -5.04
CA ILE A 22 -3.84 0.99 -5.35
C ILE A 22 -4.06 1.79 -6.63
N LEU A 23 -4.63 1.18 -7.66
CA LEU A 23 -4.89 1.87 -8.93
C LEU A 23 -5.88 3.03 -8.74
N VAL A 24 -6.94 2.84 -7.96
CA VAL A 24 -7.90 3.90 -7.62
C VAL A 24 -7.24 4.98 -6.76
N ALA A 25 -6.49 4.60 -5.73
CA ALA A 25 -5.80 5.54 -4.85
C ALA A 25 -4.74 6.37 -5.60
N SER A 26 -3.97 5.72 -6.47
CA SER A 26 -2.99 6.35 -7.36
C SER A 26 -3.66 7.33 -8.31
N GLY A 27 -4.81 6.97 -8.90
CA GLY A 27 -5.60 7.87 -9.75
C GLY A 27 -6.07 9.13 -9.02
N ILE A 28 -6.57 8.99 -7.78
CA ILE A 28 -6.95 10.12 -6.93
C ILE A 28 -5.74 10.98 -6.58
N GLY A 29 -4.60 10.34 -6.25
CA GLY A 29 -3.34 11.00 -5.98
C GLY A 29 -2.82 11.80 -7.17
N ALA A 30 -2.88 11.22 -8.38
CA ALA A 30 -2.49 11.84 -9.64
C ALA A 30 -3.33 13.09 -9.94
N LEU A 31 -4.65 13.01 -9.74
CA LEU A 31 -5.56 14.16 -9.88
C LEU A 31 -5.21 15.29 -8.91
N LYS A 32 -4.96 14.97 -7.64
CA LYS A 32 -4.52 15.98 -6.65
C LYS A 32 -3.17 16.57 -7.01
N GLY A 33 -2.23 15.75 -7.46
CA GLY A 33 -0.93 16.18 -7.97
C GLY A 33 -1.05 17.09 -9.19
N ALA A 34 -1.97 16.80 -10.11
CA ALA A 34 -2.25 17.63 -11.28
C ALA A 34 -2.79 19.01 -10.88
N VAL A 35 -3.73 19.07 -9.94
CA VAL A 35 -4.28 20.34 -9.42
C VAL A 35 -3.15 21.18 -8.82
N VAL A 36 -2.32 20.59 -7.95
CA VAL A 36 -1.16 21.29 -7.36
C VAL A 36 -0.17 21.73 -8.45
N GLY A 37 0.13 20.87 -9.41
CA GLY A 37 1.04 21.21 -10.51
C GLY A 37 0.52 22.38 -11.35
N ILE A 38 -0.78 22.44 -11.65
CA ILE A 38 -1.40 23.53 -12.42
C ILE A 38 -1.41 24.83 -11.62
N THR A 39 -1.85 24.80 -10.36
CA THR A 39 -1.92 26.02 -9.53
C THR A 39 -0.53 26.60 -9.32
N THR A 40 0.45 25.75 -9.05
CA THR A 40 1.83 26.19 -8.80
C THR A 40 2.50 26.69 -10.09
N ALA A 41 2.24 26.07 -11.23
CA ALA A 41 2.73 26.54 -12.53
C ALA A 41 2.13 27.90 -12.93
N LEU A 42 0.85 28.14 -12.64
CA LEU A 42 0.19 29.42 -12.92
C LEU A 42 0.79 30.54 -12.05
N LEU A 43 1.06 30.24 -10.77
CA LEU A 43 1.69 31.16 -9.84
C LEU A 43 3.15 31.45 -10.24
N LEU A 44 3.92 30.42 -10.59
CA LEU A 44 5.28 30.56 -11.10
C LEU A 44 5.34 31.38 -12.40
N ARG A 45 4.36 31.23 -13.29
CA ARG A 45 4.26 32.04 -14.52
C ARG A 45 4.01 33.53 -14.22
N ARG A 46 3.32 33.85 -13.12
CA ARG A 46 3.03 35.22 -12.70
C ARG A 46 4.24 35.90 -12.05
N PHE A 47 4.96 35.19 -11.19
CA PHE A 47 6.00 35.77 -10.33
C PHE A 47 7.45 35.47 -10.77
N SER A 48 7.70 34.39 -11.51
CA SER A 48 9.05 33.99 -11.92
C SER A 48 9.30 34.29 -13.41
N THR A 49 10.25 35.18 -13.68
CA THR A 49 10.75 35.46 -15.04
C THR A 49 11.46 34.25 -15.64
N THR A 50 12.13 33.44 -14.82
CA THR A 50 12.80 32.19 -15.23
C THR A 50 11.78 31.19 -15.77
N TYR A 51 10.71 30.90 -15.03
CA TYR A 51 9.68 29.94 -15.46
C TYR A 51 8.92 30.43 -16.72
N ARG A 52 8.81 31.75 -16.90
CA ARG A 52 8.20 32.36 -18.09
C ARG A 52 8.97 32.09 -19.38
N ASN A 53 10.31 32.05 -19.33
CA ASN A 53 11.18 31.86 -20.49
C ASN A 53 11.59 30.40 -20.73
N VAL A 54 11.22 29.49 -19.84
CA VAL A 54 11.57 28.07 -19.94
C VAL A 54 10.84 27.38 -21.11
N ARG A 55 11.56 26.47 -21.78
CA ARG A 55 11.06 25.65 -22.90
C ARG A 55 9.93 24.71 -22.47
N THR A 56 9.05 24.36 -23.40
CA THR A 56 7.87 23.53 -23.18
C THR A 56 8.19 22.18 -22.52
N GLN A 57 9.32 21.54 -22.87
CA GLN A 57 9.74 20.26 -22.29
C GLN A 57 9.86 20.30 -20.75
N VAL A 58 10.44 21.36 -20.21
CA VAL A 58 10.63 21.50 -18.76
C VAL A 58 9.29 21.79 -18.06
N ARG A 59 8.35 22.48 -18.73
CA ARG A 59 7.00 22.67 -18.20
C ARG A 59 6.25 21.35 -18.09
N VAL A 60 6.34 20.52 -19.12
CA VAL A 60 5.75 19.17 -19.10
C VAL A 60 6.39 18.33 -17.99
N PHE A 61 7.72 18.35 -17.87
CA PHE A 61 8.42 17.65 -16.79
C PHE A 61 7.93 18.08 -15.41
N TYR A 62 7.79 19.39 -15.17
CA TYR A 62 7.28 19.93 -13.91
C TYR A 62 5.89 19.39 -13.55
N HIS A 63 4.96 19.36 -14.49
CA HIS A 63 3.63 18.79 -14.26
C HIS A 63 3.70 17.28 -14.02
N CYS A 64 4.49 16.55 -14.80
CA CYS A 64 4.68 15.12 -14.61
C CYS A 64 5.25 14.80 -13.22
N SER A 65 6.21 15.59 -12.71
CA SER A 65 6.77 15.41 -11.37
C SER A 65 5.71 15.55 -10.28
N TRP A 66 4.84 16.55 -10.38
CA TRP A 66 3.75 16.71 -9.39
C TRP A 66 2.70 15.62 -9.46
N ILE A 67 2.35 15.18 -10.67
CA ILE A 67 1.39 14.10 -10.90
C ILE A 67 1.94 12.78 -10.37
N SER A 68 3.19 12.42 -10.72
CA SER A 68 3.82 11.18 -10.28
C SER A 68 4.00 11.16 -8.76
N MET A 69 4.44 12.28 -8.17
CA MET A 69 4.57 12.41 -6.73
C MET A 69 3.23 12.24 -6.01
N GLY A 70 2.16 12.86 -6.52
CA GLY A 70 0.82 12.71 -5.97
C GLY A 70 0.29 11.28 -6.05
N ALA A 71 0.52 10.61 -7.18
CA ALA A 71 0.13 9.22 -7.41
C ALA A 71 0.82 8.26 -6.42
N VAL A 72 2.15 8.34 -6.33
CA VAL A 72 2.96 7.48 -5.45
C VAL A 72 2.60 7.71 -3.98
N PHE A 73 2.48 8.97 -3.55
CA PHE A 73 2.19 9.29 -2.15
C PHE A 73 0.85 8.71 -1.66
N TYR A 74 -0.17 8.69 -2.51
CA TYR A 74 -1.46 8.09 -2.15
C TYR A 74 -1.47 6.57 -2.28
N ALA A 75 -0.75 6.02 -3.25
CA ALA A 75 -0.56 4.57 -3.39
C ALA A 75 0.11 3.99 -2.13
N ASP A 76 1.20 4.60 -1.67
CA ASP A 76 1.94 4.14 -0.47
C ASP A 76 1.07 4.18 0.79
N LYS A 77 0.27 5.25 0.96
CA LYS A 77 -0.69 5.33 2.08
C LYS A 77 -1.75 4.24 2.03
N GLN A 78 -2.26 3.90 0.84
CA GLN A 78 -3.23 2.84 0.69
C GLN A 78 -2.59 1.47 0.98
N LEU A 79 -1.34 1.27 0.55
CA LEU A 79 -0.58 0.05 0.83
C LEU A 79 -0.37 -0.15 2.34
N LEU A 80 0.06 0.88 3.06
CA LEU A 80 0.23 0.82 4.52
C LEU A 80 -1.08 0.47 5.25
N LYS A 81 -2.21 1.07 4.83
CA LYS A 81 -3.54 0.75 5.39
C LYS A 81 -3.96 -0.68 5.08
N PHE A 82 -3.67 -1.17 3.87
CA PHE A 82 -3.96 -2.55 3.51
C PHE A 82 -3.15 -3.52 4.37
N GLN A 83 -1.86 -3.24 4.56
CA GLN A 83 -0.98 -4.06 5.40
C GLN A 83 -1.45 -4.09 6.85
N SER A 84 -1.84 -2.95 7.42
CA SER A 84 -2.38 -2.90 8.79
C SER A 84 -3.65 -3.72 8.94
N ASN A 85 -4.59 -3.56 8.01
CA ASN A 85 -5.86 -4.29 8.02
C ASN A 85 -5.65 -5.81 7.83
N TYR A 86 -4.74 -6.19 6.93
CA TYR A 86 -4.38 -7.59 6.71
C TYR A 86 -3.81 -8.22 7.99
N TYR A 87 -2.88 -7.51 8.66
CA TYR A 87 -2.29 -7.99 9.91
C TYR A 87 -3.34 -8.14 11.03
N GLU A 88 -4.23 -7.16 11.20
CA GLU A 88 -5.32 -7.26 12.17
C GLU A 88 -6.27 -8.43 11.89
N ASN A 89 -6.62 -8.67 10.63
CA ASN A 89 -7.49 -9.77 10.24
C ASN A 89 -6.84 -11.13 10.47
N GLU A 90 -5.54 -11.24 10.19
CA GLU A 90 -4.76 -12.45 10.43
C GLU A 90 -4.65 -12.73 11.94
N LEU A 91 -4.46 -11.69 12.77
CA LEU A 91 -4.45 -11.82 14.23
C LEU A 91 -5.80 -12.31 14.77
N LYS A 92 -6.91 -11.75 14.26
CA LYS A 92 -8.27 -12.21 14.60
C LYS A 92 -8.51 -13.65 14.15
N ARG A 93 -8.07 -14.02 12.94
CA ARG A 93 -8.20 -15.39 12.43
C ARG A 93 -7.47 -16.37 13.33
N ARG A 94 -6.24 -16.05 13.75
CA ARG A 94 -5.46 -16.85 14.69
C ARG A 94 -6.14 -16.96 16.04
N SER A 95 -6.67 -15.86 16.60
CA SER A 95 -7.40 -15.91 17.87
C SER A 95 -8.62 -16.84 17.82
N ARG A 96 -9.40 -16.81 16.73
CA ARG A 96 -10.56 -17.71 16.58
C ARG A 96 -10.17 -19.18 16.50
N ILE A 97 -9.06 -19.49 15.84
CA ILE A 97 -8.56 -20.87 15.75
C ILE A 97 -8.11 -21.36 17.12
N LEU A 98 -7.47 -20.50 17.91
CA LEU A 98 -7.07 -20.81 19.29
C LEU A 98 -8.29 -21.02 20.19
N ASP A 99 -9.30 -20.15 20.10
CA ASP A 99 -10.56 -20.29 20.85
C ASP A 99 -11.28 -21.60 20.46
N GLU A 100 -11.37 -21.92 19.17
CA GLU A 100 -11.99 -23.16 18.69
C GLU A 100 -11.20 -24.42 19.10
N ALA A 101 -9.87 -24.34 19.18
CA ALA A 101 -9.03 -25.42 19.70
C ALA A 101 -9.21 -25.61 21.22
N ALA A 102 -9.33 -24.51 21.96
CA ALA A 102 -9.62 -24.51 23.39
C ALA A 102 -11.02 -25.10 23.69
N ASP A 103 -12.05 -24.72 22.91
CA ASP A 103 -13.41 -25.25 23.02
C ASP A 103 -13.47 -26.76 22.71
N ARG A 104 -12.57 -27.27 21.87
CA ARG A 104 -12.43 -28.71 21.57
C ARG A 104 -11.59 -29.47 22.60
N GLY A 105 -11.15 -28.81 23.68
CA GLY A 105 -10.36 -29.43 24.76
C GLY A 105 -8.93 -29.79 24.37
N ILE A 106 -8.44 -29.31 23.22
CA ILE A 106 -7.06 -29.50 22.76
C ILE A 106 -6.29 -28.23 23.11
N PHE A 107 -5.64 -28.21 24.27
CA PHE A 107 -4.70 -27.16 24.65
C PHE A 107 -3.45 -27.26 23.76
N LEU A 108 -3.33 -26.35 22.79
CA LEU A 108 -2.05 -26.08 22.14
C LEU A 108 -1.25 -25.18 23.09
N GLU A 109 -0.39 -25.79 23.90
CA GLU A 109 0.55 -25.08 24.77
C GLU A 109 1.57 -24.32 23.89
N GLU A 110 1.74 -23.02 24.16
CA GLU A 110 2.46 -22.04 23.33
C GLU A 110 3.91 -22.46 22.97
N ASP A 111 4.53 -23.35 23.75
CA ASP A 111 5.89 -23.85 23.53
C ASP A 111 6.05 -24.76 22.28
N SER A 112 4.95 -25.40 21.83
CA SER A 112 4.99 -26.27 20.65
C SER A 112 5.01 -25.48 19.33
N ALA A 113 4.52 -24.24 19.32
CA ALA A 113 4.51 -23.37 18.14
C ALA A 113 5.87 -22.69 17.91
N VAL A 114 6.63 -22.40 18.97
CA VAL A 114 7.95 -21.74 18.86
C VAL A 114 9.01 -22.72 18.35
N THR A 115 9.00 -23.97 18.81
CA THR A 115 9.95 -25.00 18.35
C THR A 115 9.81 -25.31 16.85
N SER A 116 8.59 -25.18 16.32
CA SER A 116 8.29 -25.42 14.90
C SER A 116 8.75 -24.30 13.96
N THR A 117 9.19 -23.15 14.50
CA THR A 117 9.62 -21.98 13.70
C THR A 117 11.16 -21.82 13.65
N THR A 118 11.90 -22.57 14.47
CA THR A 118 13.38 -22.47 14.58
C THR A 118 14.14 -23.75 14.22
N SER A 119 13.53 -24.68 13.48
CA SER A 119 14.23 -25.86 12.94
C SER A 119 14.15 -25.97 11.42
#